data_AF-A0A1A9ZZB9-F1
#
_entry.id   AF-A0A1A9ZZB9-F1
#
_cell.length_a   1.000
_cell.length_b   1.000
_cell.length_c   1.000
_cell.angle_alpha   90.00
_cell.angle_beta   90.00
_cell.angle_gamma   90.00
#
_symmetry.space_group_name_H-M   'P 1'
#
loop_
_entity.id
_entity.type
_entity.pdbx_description
1 polymer ?
#
loop_
_entity_poly.entity_id
_entity_poly.type
_entity_poly.pdbx_seq_one_letter_code
_entity_poly.pdbx_strand_id
1 'polypeptide(L)'
;MPGNADGLYYSFNLGPVHFLAFSTEAYFFTHKYGYESYCNQFDWLQHELIESDKPENRLKRPWIITYGHRPMYCSNKNDHSCTRPENEVRVGLPDDDLMGLEELFFRYGVDIQMWSHENSYERTWPLYNYTVVGGPTPDLYYEPYAPIHIITGSAGGSGERDIISCVRFNTYSAMCITTLTEIKYSRGEYSGFQECEAN
;
A
#
# COMPACT_ATOMS: atom_id res chain seq x y z
N MET A 1 15.60 -1.84 -16.43
CA MET A 1 15.34 -2.04 -14.99
C MET A 1 16.33 -3.07 -14.47
N PRO A 2 16.84 -2.97 -13.24
CA PRO A 2 17.59 -4.07 -12.62
C PRO A 2 16.67 -5.28 -12.38
N GLY A 3 17.12 -6.49 -12.72
CA GLY A 3 16.40 -7.76 -12.48
C GLY A 3 16.05 -8.59 -13.75
N ASN A 4 15.58 -9.82 -13.54
CA ASN A 4 15.12 -10.77 -14.58
C ASN A 4 13.59 -10.76 -14.77
N ALA A 5 12.84 -9.94 -14.03
CA ALA A 5 11.41 -9.73 -14.29
C ALA A 5 11.24 -8.93 -15.60
N ASP A 6 10.07 -9.00 -16.24
CA ASP A 6 9.72 -8.27 -17.48
C ASP A 6 9.76 -6.73 -17.36
N GLY A 7 10.40 -6.20 -16.30
CA GLY A 7 10.57 -4.79 -16.01
C GLY A 7 9.39 -4.17 -15.26
N LEU A 8 8.36 -4.95 -14.94
CA LEU A 8 7.12 -4.48 -14.32
C LEU A 8 7.22 -4.30 -12.79
N TYR A 9 8.14 -5.00 -12.14
CA TYR A 9 8.45 -4.89 -10.72
C TYR A 9 9.95 -5.08 -10.50
N TYR A 10 10.52 -4.37 -9.53
CA TYR A 10 11.95 -4.38 -9.22
C TYR A 10 12.22 -3.73 -7.87
N SER A 11 13.40 -3.97 -7.31
CA SER A 11 13.86 -3.30 -6.10
C SER A 11 15.23 -2.66 -6.29
N PHE A 12 15.53 -1.66 -5.46
CA PHE A 12 16.87 -1.10 -5.38
C PHE A 12 17.11 -0.46 -4.01
N ASN A 13 18.38 -0.24 -3.70
CA ASN A 13 18.81 0.41 -2.46
C ASN A 13 19.37 1.80 -2.75
N LEU A 14 18.97 2.79 -1.97
CA LEU A 14 19.54 4.12 -2.01
C LEU A 14 19.72 4.65 -0.58
N GLY A 15 20.97 4.71 -0.14
CA GLY A 15 21.29 5.11 1.23
C GLY A 15 20.58 4.22 2.27
N PRO A 16 19.85 4.81 3.24
CA PRO A 16 19.16 4.06 4.29
C PRO A 16 17.81 3.49 3.85
N VAL A 17 17.48 3.53 2.55
CA VAL A 17 16.17 3.14 2.04
C VAL A 17 16.29 1.97 1.07
N HIS A 18 15.40 0.99 1.25
CA HIS A 18 15.11 -0.07 0.29
C HIS A 18 13.79 0.26 -0.42
N PHE A 19 13.84 0.36 -1.74
CA PHE A 19 12.71 0.73 -2.59
C PHE A 19 12.19 -0.49 -3.34
N LEU A 20 10.87 -0.72 -3.33
CA LEU A 20 10.21 -1.75 -4.13
C LEU A 20 9.15 -1.16 -5.06
N ALA A 21 9.33 -1.37 -6.36
CA ALA A 21 8.32 -1.11 -7.37
C ALA A 21 7.53 -2.38 -7.64
N PHE A 22 6.21 -2.25 -7.78
CA PHE A 22 5.38 -3.36 -8.25
C PHE A 22 4.24 -2.88 -9.15
N SER A 23 3.76 -3.80 -9.99
CA SER A 23 2.66 -3.54 -10.91
C SER A 23 1.33 -3.87 -10.25
N THR A 24 0.51 -2.85 -10.01
CA THR A 24 -0.85 -3.05 -9.51
C THR A 24 -1.76 -3.68 -10.56
N GLU A 25 -1.43 -3.54 -11.85
CA GLU A 25 -2.24 -4.09 -12.95
C GLU A 25 -2.27 -5.63 -12.96
N ALA A 26 -1.26 -6.27 -12.36
CA ALA A 26 -1.23 -7.72 -12.17
C ALA A 26 -2.40 -8.23 -11.31
N TYR A 27 -2.96 -7.38 -10.43
CA TYR A 27 -4.09 -7.71 -9.55
C TYR A 27 -5.45 -7.42 -10.21
N PHE A 28 -5.55 -6.38 -11.04
CA PHE A 28 -6.82 -5.96 -11.65
C PHE A 28 -7.18 -6.71 -12.95
N PHE A 29 -6.20 -7.28 -13.66
CA PHE A 29 -6.41 -7.86 -14.99
C PHE A 29 -6.21 -9.38 -15.05
N THR A 30 -6.37 -10.08 -13.93
CA THR A 30 -6.29 -11.56 -13.86
C THR A 30 -7.27 -12.25 -14.81
N HIS A 31 -8.51 -11.73 -14.93
CA HIS A 31 -9.51 -12.23 -15.88
C HIS A 31 -9.06 -12.18 -17.35
N LYS A 32 -8.08 -11.33 -17.68
CA LYS A 32 -7.58 -11.13 -19.05
C LYS A 32 -6.24 -11.83 -19.30
N TYR A 33 -5.36 -11.84 -18.30
CA TYR A 33 -3.97 -12.31 -18.44
C TYR A 33 -3.64 -13.55 -17.60
N GLY A 34 -4.60 -14.10 -16.86
CA GLY A 34 -4.42 -15.22 -15.95
C GLY A 34 -3.78 -14.83 -14.61
N TYR A 35 -3.55 -15.83 -13.76
CA TYR A 35 -3.00 -15.65 -12.42
C TYR A 35 -1.47 -15.70 -12.36
N GLU A 36 -0.78 -16.11 -13.44
CA GLU A 36 0.68 -16.27 -13.43
C GLU A 36 1.42 -14.98 -13.03
N SER A 37 1.08 -13.85 -13.64
CA SER A 37 1.69 -12.55 -13.29
C SER A 37 1.35 -12.11 -11.87
N TYR A 38 0.19 -12.51 -11.34
CA TYR A 38 -0.21 -12.23 -9.96
C TYR A 38 0.69 -13.00 -9.01
N CYS A 39 0.74 -14.32 -9.15
CA CYS A 39 1.48 -15.22 -8.25
C CYS A 39 2.98 -14.94 -8.31
N ASN A 40 3.55 -14.82 -9.51
CA ASN A 40 4.98 -14.53 -9.68
C ASN A 40 5.40 -13.22 -9.01
N GLN A 41 4.57 -12.18 -9.08
CA GLN A 41 4.85 -10.91 -8.42
C GLN A 41 4.63 -11.00 -6.91
N PHE A 42 3.60 -11.72 -6.46
CA PHE A 42 3.33 -11.93 -5.03
C PHE A 42 4.50 -12.67 -4.36
N ASP A 43 4.95 -13.78 -4.94
CA ASP A 43 6.07 -14.57 -4.42
C ASP A 43 7.37 -13.76 -4.42
N TRP A 44 7.61 -12.99 -5.48
CA TRP A 44 8.76 -12.09 -5.56
C TRP A 44 8.71 -11.00 -4.46
N LEU A 45 7.56 -10.35 -4.28
CA LEU A 45 7.37 -9.34 -3.23
C LEU A 45 7.58 -9.94 -1.85
N GLN A 46 7.02 -11.13 -1.59
CA GLN A 46 7.19 -11.82 -0.33
C GLN A 46 8.67 -12.13 -0.06
N HIS A 47 9.39 -12.64 -1.05
CA HIS A 47 10.82 -12.91 -0.92
C HIS A 47 11.63 -11.63 -0.66
N GLU A 48 11.41 -10.55 -1.41
CA GLU A 48 12.11 -9.28 -1.18
C GLU A 48 11.83 -8.68 0.21
N LEU A 49 10.60 -8.80 0.69
CA LEU A 49 10.20 -8.32 2.01
C LEU A 49 10.80 -9.18 3.13
N ILE A 50 10.80 -10.51 3.00
CA ILE A 50 11.49 -11.42 3.93
C ILE A 50 12.98 -11.06 4.02
N GLU A 51 13.64 -10.83 2.89
CA GLU A 51 15.05 -10.49 2.86
C GLU A 51 15.34 -9.10 3.45
N SER A 52 14.54 -8.09 3.10
CA SER A 52 14.75 -6.72 3.56
C SER A 52 14.41 -6.51 5.03
N ASP A 53 13.48 -7.30 5.59
CA ASP A 53 13.09 -7.23 7.00
C ASP A 53 14.07 -7.92 7.96
N LYS A 54 15.05 -8.67 7.44
CA LYS A 54 16.11 -9.27 8.28
C LYS A 54 16.79 -8.21 9.15
N PRO A 55 17.07 -8.49 10.44
CA PRO A 55 17.66 -7.51 11.37
C PRO A 55 18.93 -6.84 10.82
N GLU A 56 19.82 -7.59 10.19
CA GLU A 56 21.06 -7.08 9.58
C GLU A 56 20.85 -6.14 8.40
N ASN A 57 19.72 -6.28 7.68
CA ASN A 57 19.35 -5.42 6.57
C ASN A 57 18.62 -4.18 7.07
N ARG A 58 17.68 -4.33 8.00
CA ARG A 58 17.03 -3.19 8.70
C ARG A 58 18.01 -2.30 9.44
N LEU A 59 19.08 -2.86 10.04
CA LEU A 59 20.15 -2.07 10.66
C LEU A 59 20.90 -1.17 9.66
N LYS A 60 21.02 -1.60 8.40
CA LYS A 60 21.68 -0.81 7.34
C LYS A 60 20.69 0.11 6.62
N ARG A 61 19.45 -0.35 6.46
CA ARG A 61 18.38 0.28 5.70
C ARG A 61 17.09 0.16 6.49
N PRO A 62 16.88 1.08 7.45
CA PRO A 62 15.70 1.00 8.30
C PRO A 62 14.41 1.22 7.52
N TRP A 63 14.46 1.96 6.41
CA TRP A 63 13.28 2.33 5.63
C TRP A 63 13.02 1.36 4.49
N ILE A 64 11.82 0.80 4.45
CA ILE A 64 11.26 0.10 3.29
C ILE A 64 10.13 0.95 2.72
N ILE A 65 10.29 1.37 1.46
CA ILE A 65 9.30 2.17 0.74
C ILE A 65 8.84 1.40 -0.50
N THR A 66 7.53 1.20 -0.61
CA THR A 66 6.92 0.60 -1.79
C THR A 66 6.27 1.66 -2.66
N TYR A 67 6.17 1.41 -3.96
CA TYR A 67 5.38 2.25 -4.86
C TYR A 67 4.69 1.42 -5.94
N GLY A 68 3.39 1.69 -6.10
CA GLY A 68 2.51 1.08 -7.09
C GLY A 68 1.67 2.14 -7.79
N HIS A 69 0.99 1.77 -8.87
CA HIS A 69 0.15 2.73 -9.60
C HIS A 69 -1.19 2.95 -8.89
N ARG A 70 -2.06 1.93 -8.83
CA ARG A 70 -3.40 2.00 -8.23
C ARG A 70 -3.37 1.86 -6.70
N PRO A 71 -3.98 2.76 -5.93
CA PRO A 71 -3.92 2.74 -4.47
C PRO A 71 -4.79 1.65 -3.83
N MET A 72 -4.35 1.14 -2.68
CA MET A 72 -5.21 0.33 -1.79
C MET A 72 -6.24 1.17 -1.03
N TYR A 73 -5.92 2.44 -0.78
CA TYR A 73 -6.69 3.37 0.02
C TYR A 73 -6.77 4.71 -0.68
N CYS A 74 -7.98 5.21 -0.89
CA CYS A 74 -8.24 6.54 -1.45
C CYS A 74 -9.64 7.03 -1.10
N SER A 75 -9.85 8.35 -1.17
CA SER A 75 -11.13 9.00 -0.86
C SER A 75 -11.75 9.76 -2.03
N ASN A 76 -11.21 9.55 -3.24
CA ASN A 76 -11.71 10.04 -4.51
C ASN A 76 -13.09 9.46 -4.84
N LYS A 77 -13.98 10.29 -5.40
CA LYS A 77 -15.38 9.89 -5.70
C LYS A 77 -15.58 9.14 -7.01
N ASN A 78 -14.60 9.19 -7.91
CA ASN A 78 -14.80 8.87 -9.33
C ASN A 78 -14.15 7.55 -9.77
N ASP A 79 -13.47 6.84 -8.87
CA ASP A 79 -12.73 5.63 -9.23
C ASP A 79 -13.31 4.36 -8.60
N HIS A 80 -13.38 3.28 -9.37
CA HIS A 80 -13.83 1.96 -8.91
C HIS A 80 -12.94 1.39 -7.80
N SER A 81 -11.64 1.68 -7.84
CA SER A 81 -10.64 1.30 -6.83
C SER A 81 -10.87 2.03 -5.50
N CYS A 82 -11.34 3.28 -5.54
CA CYS A 82 -11.63 4.10 -4.35
C CYS A 82 -13.03 3.88 -3.77
N THR A 83 -13.96 3.41 -4.58
CA THR A 83 -15.34 3.13 -4.16
C THR A 83 -15.53 1.71 -3.64
N ARG A 84 -14.54 0.82 -3.80
CA ARG A 84 -14.54 -0.55 -3.30
C ARG A 84 -13.48 -0.73 -2.21
N PRO A 85 -13.89 -0.79 -0.93
CA PRO A 85 -12.93 -0.99 0.15
C PRO A 85 -12.14 -2.28 0.00
N GLU A 86 -12.74 -3.33 -0.56
CA GLU A 86 -12.16 -4.63 -0.86
C GLU A 86 -11.57 -4.69 -2.27
N ASN A 87 -10.72 -3.71 -2.64
CA ASN A 87 -10.05 -3.75 -3.94
C ASN A 87 -9.00 -4.87 -4.02
N GLU A 88 -8.75 -5.30 -5.26
CA GLU A 88 -7.95 -6.46 -5.62
C GLU A 88 -6.49 -6.34 -5.16
N VAL A 89 -5.95 -5.13 -5.04
CA VAL A 89 -4.59 -4.91 -4.49
C VAL A 89 -4.57 -5.11 -2.98
N ARG A 90 -5.60 -4.63 -2.27
CA ARG A 90 -5.64 -4.67 -0.81
C ARG A 90 -5.95 -6.05 -0.28
N VAL A 91 -7.05 -6.66 -0.73
CA VAL A 91 -7.54 -7.94 -0.19
C VAL A 91 -7.28 -9.15 -1.10
N GLY A 92 -6.88 -8.92 -2.35
CA GLY A 92 -6.68 -9.99 -3.32
C GLY A 92 -7.98 -10.44 -3.98
N LEU A 93 -8.04 -11.71 -4.38
CA LEU A 93 -9.22 -12.37 -4.93
C LEU A 93 -9.60 -13.55 -4.01
N PRO A 94 -10.40 -13.30 -2.95
CA PRO A 94 -10.71 -14.32 -1.95
C PRO A 94 -11.45 -15.54 -2.49
N ASP A 95 -12.29 -15.35 -3.52
CA ASP A 95 -13.02 -16.44 -4.17
C ASP A 95 -12.08 -17.40 -4.93
N ASP A 96 -10.88 -16.94 -5.29
CA ASP A 96 -9.84 -17.69 -5.98
C ASP A 96 -8.67 -18.08 -5.05
N ASP A 97 -8.79 -17.86 -3.74
CA ASP A 97 -7.74 -18.08 -2.71
C ASP A 97 -6.43 -17.30 -2.97
N LEU A 98 -6.54 -16.13 -3.61
CA LEU A 98 -5.40 -15.28 -3.91
C LEU A 98 -5.32 -14.11 -2.92
N MET A 99 -4.19 -13.99 -2.23
CA MET A 99 -3.99 -13.01 -1.16
C MET A 99 -3.68 -11.62 -1.68
N GLY A 100 -4.24 -10.62 -1.01
CA GLY A 100 -3.90 -9.21 -1.21
C GLY A 100 -2.55 -8.81 -0.60
N LEU A 101 -2.12 -7.61 -0.95
CA LEU A 101 -0.80 -7.09 -0.56
C LEU A 101 -0.79 -6.37 0.80
N GLU A 102 -1.96 -6.00 1.34
CA GLU A 102 -2.02 -5.25 2.60
C GLU A 102 -1.37 -6.01 3.76
N GLU A 103 -1.75 -7.28 3.94
CA GLU A 103 -1.20 -8.14 5.00
C GLU A 103 0.31 -8.33 4.83
N LEU A 104 0.75 -8.51 3.58
CA LEU A 104 2.16 -8.70 3.26
C LEU A 104 2.99 -7.47 3.67
N PHE A 105 2.56 -6.28 3.28
CA PHE A 105 3.26 -5.04 3.59
C PHE A 105 3.20 -4.67 5.07
N PHE A 106 2.08 -4.97 5.75
CA PHE A 106 1.97 -4.78 7.19
C PHE A 106 2.90 -5.71 7.96
N ARG A 107 2.91 -7.01 7.62
CA ARG A 107 3.70 -8.03 8.32
C ARG A 107 5.20 -7.77 8.28
N TYR A 108 5.71 -7.36 7.12
CA TYR A 108 7.13 -7.08 6.94
C TYR A 108 7.49 -5.61 7.18
N GLY A 109 6.64 -4.86 7.87
CA GLY A 109 6.94 -3.52 8.38
C GLY A 109 7.26 -2.49 7.29
N VAL A 110 6.56 -2.48 6.17
CA VAL A 110 6.73 -1.42 5.17
C VAL A 110 6.38 -0.07 5.81
N ASP A 111 7.27 0.92 5.65
CA ASP A 111 7.10 2.21 6.32
C ASP A 111 6.16 3.14 5.56
N ILE A 112 6.36 3.23 4.23
CA ILE A 112 5.61 4.14 3.35
C ILE A 112 5.24 3.41 2.06
N GLN A 113 3.98 3.57 1.65
CA GLN A 113 3.47 3.08 0.39
C GLN A 113 3.03 4.26 -0.46
N MET A 114 3.71 4.46 -1.58
CA MET A 114 3.41 5.54 -2.51
C MET A 114 2.51 5.04 -3.65
N TRP A 115 1.56 5.88 -4.03
CA TRP A 115 0.56 5.56 -5.03
C TRP A 115 0.38 6.70 -6.03
N SER A 116 -0.18 6.35 -7.17
CA SER A 116 -0.57 7.26 -8.23
C SER A 116 -2.05 6.98 -8.57
N HIS A 117 -2.37 6.93 -9.86
CA HIS A 117 -3.70 6.68 -10.44
C HIS A 117 -4.67 7.83 -10.21
N GLU A 118 -4.95 8.15 -8.95
CA GLU A 118 -5.78 9.26 -8.56
C GLU A 118 -5.04 10.58 -8.75
N ASN A 119 -5.64 11.51 -9.49
CA ASN A 119 -5.10 12.85 -9.73
C ASN A 119 -5.28 13.77 -8.51
N SER A 120 -5.06 13.24 -7.31
CA SER A 120 -5.09 13.93 -6.02
C SER A 120 -3.76 13.77 -5.25
N TYR A 121 -3.66 14.52 -4.15
CA TYR A 121 -2.71 14.22 -3.09
C TYR A 121 -3.49 13.79 -1.86
N GLU A 122 -3.15 12.63 -1.32
CA GLU A 122 -3.72 12.11 -0.07
C GLU A 122 -2.61 11.52 0.78
N ARG A 123 -2.73 11.67 2.10
CA ARG A 123 -1.85 11.01 3.06
C ARG A 123 -2.68 10.46 4.21
N THR A 124 -2.55 9.16 4.44
CA THR A 124 -3.29 8.51 5.50
C THR A 124 -2.58 8.65 6.84
N TRP A 125 -3.32 8.37 7.91
CA TRP A 125 -2.69 7.86 9.12
C TRP A 125 -2.07 6.49 8.84
N PRO A 126 -1.08 6.04 9.62
CA PRO A 126 -0.64 4.65 9.53
C PRO A 126 -1.81 3.74 9.87
N LEU A 127 -2.15 2.86 8.94
CA LEU A 127 -3.39 2.09 9.01
C LEU A 127 -3.22 0.69 8.44
N TYR A 128 -4.05 -0.19 8.95
CA TYR A 128 -4.18 -1.56 8.49
C TYR A 128 -5.65 -1.96 8.62
N ASN A 129 -6.20 -2.55 7.57
CA ASN A 129 -7.60 -2.93 7.45
C ASN A 129 -8.54 -1.82 7.95
N TYR A 130 -8.37 -0.62 7.38
CA TYR A 130 -9.19 0.55 7.70
C TYR A 130 -9.14 1.03 9.18
N THR A 131 -8.20 0.51 9.97
CA THR A 131 -8.01 0.86 11.38
C THR A 131 -6.68 1.57 11.56
N VAL A 132 -6.68 2.67 12.31
CA VAL A 132 -5.46 3.42 12.60
C VAL A 132 -4.60 2.66 13.59
N VAL A 133 -3.36 2.36 13.20
CA VAL A 133 -2.38 1.64 14.02
C VAL A 133 -1.19 2.56 14.27
N GLY A 134 -1.18 3.20 15.44
CA GLY A 134 -0.08 4.05 15.87
C GLY A 134 1.13 3.28 16.38
N GLY A 135 2.13 4.01 16.84
CA GLY A 135 3.35 3.48 17.44
C GLY A 135 3.37 3.49 18.97
N PRO A 136 4.57 3.50 19.58
CA PRO A 136 4.74 3.51 21.04
C PRO A 136 4.36 4.85 21.69
N THR A 137 4.13 5.91 20.91
CA THR A 137 3.83 7.26 21.40
C THR A 137 2.45 7.75 20.95
N PRO A 138 1.93 8.84 21.56
CA PRO A 138 0.71 9.50 21.08
C PRO A 138 0.86 10.14 19.68
N ASP A 139 2.09 10.41 19.23
CA ASP A 139 2.33 10.85 17.85
C ASP A 139 2.27 9.64 16.93
N LEU A 140 1.23 9.55 16.11
CA LEU A 140 1.04 8.44 15.20
C LEU A 140 2.13 8.29 14.15
N TYR A 141 2.83 9.38 13.81
CA TYR A 141 3.88 9.32 12.80
C TYR A 141 5.25 8.98 13.39
N TYR A 142 5.34 8.85 14.71
CA TYR A 142 6.55 8.40 15.39
C TYR A 142 6.54 6.87 15.52
N GLU A 143 7.42 6.20 14.76
CA GLU A 143 7.59 4.74 14.74
C GLU A 143 6.25 3.98 14.64
N PRO A 144 5.43 4.24 13.61
CA PRO A 144 4.15 3.56 13.46
C PRO A 144 4.33 2.07 13.20
N TYR A 145 3.41 1.26 13.72
CA TYR A 145 3.41 -0.19 13.45
C TYR A 145 2.77 -0.55 12.10
N ALA A 146 2.06 0.37 11.44
CA ALA A 146 1.47 0.15 10.12
C ALA A 146 2.02 1.13 9.08
N PRO A 147 1.97 0.76 7.78
CA PRO A 147 2.44 1.63 6.71
C PRO A 147 1.60 2.91 6.57
N ILE A 148 2.25 3.99 6.14
CA ILE A 148 1.59 5.23 5.72
C ILE A 148 1.35 5.18 4.22
N HIS A 149 0.14 5.46 3.76
CA HIS A 149 -0.17 5.52 2.33
C HIS A 149 -0.16 6.98 1.86
N ILE A 150 0.54 7.22 0.75
CA ILE A 150 0.66 8.54 0.12
C ILE A 150 0.23 8.42 -1.34
N ILE A 151 -0.83 9.12 -1.72
CA ILE A 151 -1.21 9.30 -3.12
C ILE A 151 -0.59 10.60 -3.63
N THR A 152 0.05 10.54 -4.80
CA THR A 152 0.64 11.72 -5.46
C THR A 152 0.51 11.66 -6.99
N GLY A 153 -0.68 11.36 -7.52
CA GLY A 153 -0.90 11.23 -8.97
C GLY A 153 -1.04 12.55 -9.75
N SER A 154 -1.09 13.71 -9.08
CA SER A 154 -1.37 15.02 -9.72
C SER A 154 -0.20 15.67 -10.49
N ALA A 155 0.72 14.92 -11.09
CA ALA A 155 1.91 15.46 -11.75
C ALA A 155 1.66 16.20 -13.09
N GLY A 156 0.41 16.40 -13.49
CA GLY A 156 0.03 17.13 -14.71
C GLY A 156 -0.44 16.26 -15.88
N GLY A 157 -1.00 15.08 -15.60
CA GLY A 157 -1.67 14.25 -16.62
C GLY A 157 -2.82 15.01 -17.30
N SER A 158 -3.22 14.56 -18.49
CA SER A 158 -4.31 15.19 -19.27
C SER A 158 -5.71 14.95 -18.68
N GLY A 159 -5.81 14.16 -17.59
CA GLY A 159 -7.04 13.93 -16.84
C GLY A 159 -7.40 15.12 -15.94
N GLU A 160 -8.69 15.30 -15.66
CA GLU A 160 -9.14 16.27 -14.67
C GLU A 160 -8.68 15.88 -13.27
N ARG A 161 -8.54 16.88 -12.37
CA ARG A 161 -8.23 16.60 -10.97
C ARG A 161 -9.41 15.90 -10.32
N ASP A 162 -9.13 14.83 -9.60
CA ASP A 162 -10.18 14.08 -8.93
C ASP A 162 -10.72 14.85 -7.73
N ILE A 163 -12.04 14.81 -7.59
CA ILE A 163 -12.74 15.41 -6.46
C ILE A 163 -12.61 14.44 -5.28
N ILE A 164 -11.85 14.87 -4.29
CA ILE A 164 -11.72 14.19 -3.00
C ILE A 164 -13.03 14.38 -2.24
N SER A 165 -13.60 13.29 -1.74
CA SER A 165 -14.59 13.38 -0.68
C SER A 165 -13.82 13.51 0.63
N CYS A 166 -13.71 14.72 1.21
CA CYS A 166 -13.29 14.83 2.61
C CYS A 166 -14.42 14.25 3.48
N VAL A 167 -14.56 12.93 3.48
CA VAL A 167 -15.45 12.25 4.40
C VAL A 167 -14.75 12.31 5.73
N ARG A 168 -15.41 12.89 6.73
CA ARG A 168 -15.02 12.73 8.13
C ARG A 168 -15.24 11.27 8.54
N PHE A 169 -14.44 10.37 7.99
CA PHE A 169 -14.17 9.12 8.67
C PHE A 169 -13.16 9.49 9.75
N ASN A 170 -13.44 9.10 11.00
CA ASN A 170 -12.59 9.38 12.16
C ASN A 170 -11.17 8.76 12.06
N THR A 171 -10.74 8.27 10.89
CA THR A 171 -9.64 7.32 10.74
C THR A 171 -8.75 7.49 9.49
N TYR A 172 -9.06 8.28 8.45
CA TYR A 172 -8.32 8.19 7.16
C TYR A 172 -7.44 9.35 6.72
N SER A 173 -7.34 10.46 7.45
CA SER A 173 -6.48 11.55 6.98
C SER A 173 -5.80 12.27 8.11
N ALA A 174 -4.46 12.28 8.09
CA ALA A 174 -3.76 13.45 8.60
C ALA A 174 -3.59 14.43 7.43
N MET A 175 -4.61 15.29 7.31
CA MET A 175 -4.82 16.37 6.33
C MET A 175 -5.56 16.00 5.03
N CYS A 176 -6.89 16.15 5.05
CA CYS A 176 -7.54 16.97 4.02
C CYS A 176 -7.26 18.44 4.42
N ILE A 177 -6.28 19.13 3.84
CA ILE A 177 -6.18 20.58 4.06
C ILE A 177 -7.35 21.22 3.31
N THR A 178 -8.45 21.47 4.00
CA THR A 178 -9.46 22.42 3.55
C THR A 178 -9.68 23.58 4.54
N THR A 179 -9.39 23.42 5.84
CA THR A 179 -9.17 24.49 6.86
C THR A 179 -8.76 23.87 8.22
N LEU A 180 -8.10 24.65 9.08
CA LEU A 180 -7.48 24.25 10.36
C LEU A 180 -8.50 23.96 11.49
N THR A 181 -8.91 22.70 11.74
CA THR A 181 -9.34 22.20 13.08
C THR A 181 -9.80 20.70 13.11
N GLU A 182 -9.30 19.94 14.11
CA GLU A 182 -9.84 18.73 14.81
C GLU A 182 -9.66 17.27 14.28
N ILE A 183 -9.20 16.34 15.17
CA ILE A 183 -9.17 14.84 15.03
C ILE A 183 -9.37 14.10 16.39
N LYS A 184 -10.08 12.95 16.42
CA LYS A 184 -10.25 11.96 17.55
C LYS A 184 -10.35 10.48 17.04
N TYR A 185 -9.97 9.48 17.89
CA TYR A 185 -9.60 8.06 17.59
C TYR A 185 -10.51 6.90 18.12
N SER A 186 -10.38 5.66 17.57
CA SER A 186 -10.43 4.34 18.29
C SER A 186 -9.88 3.11 17.49
N ARG A 187 -9.51 1.99 18.18
CA ARG A 187 -8.70 0.78 17.74
C ARG A 187 -9.46 -0.58 17.70
N GLY A 188 -8.88 -1.61 17.03
CA GLY A 188 -9.17 -3.06 17.19
C GLY A 188 -8.16 -4.01 16.47
N GLU A 189 -7.91 -5.23 16.98
CA GLU A 189 -6.84 -6.23 16.63
C GLU A 189 -7.37 -7.52 15.92
N TYR A 190 -6.56 -8.26 15.12
CA TYR A 190 -6.72 -9.69 14.73
C TYR A 190 -5.42 -10.37 14.20
N SER A 191 -5.42 -11.71 14.05
CA SER A 191 -4.28 -12.66 13.98
C SER A 191 -4.25 -13.64 12.76
N GLY A 192 -3.07 -13.81 12.12
CA GLY A 192 -2.50 -15.06 11.52
C GLY A 192 -2.95 -15.59 10.12
N PHE A 193 -1.99 -15.89 9.21
CA PHE A 193 -2.21 -16.43 7.82
C PHE A 193 -1.26 -17.58 7.41
N GLN A 194 -1.63 -18.31 6.34
CA GLN A 194 -1.00 -19.49 5.69
C GLN A 194 -0.70 -19.19 4.19
N GLU A 195 0.18 -19.93 3.48
CA GLU A 195 0.79 -19.60 2.16
C GLU A 195 -0.07 -19.87 0.89
N CYS A 196 0.21 -19.17 -0.23
CA CYS A 196 -0.42 -19.36 -1.56
C CYS A 196 0.16 -20.59 -2.30
N GLU A 197 -0.66 -21.55 -2.70
CA GLU A 197 -0.27 -22.63 -3.62
C GLU A 197 -0.85 -22.38 -5.01
N ALA A 198 0.01 -22.27 -6.02
CA ALA A 198 -0.39 -22.20 -7.42
C ALA A 198 -0.70 -23.61 -7.96
N ASN A 199 -1.91 -23.84 -8.48
CA ASN A 199 -2.27 -25.03 -9.26
C ASN A 199 -2.09 -24.81 -10.76
#